data_AF-A0A0S7ZEE2-F1
#
_entry.id   AF-A0A0S7ZEE2-F1
#
_cell.length_a   1.000
_cell.length_b   1.000
_cell.length_c   1.000
_cell.angle_alpha   90.00
_cell.angle_beta   90.00
_cell.angle_gamma   90.00
#
_symmetry.space_group_name_H-M   'P 1'
#
loop_
_entity.id
_entity.type
_entity.pdbx_description
1 polymer ?
#
loop_
_entity_poly.entity_id
_entity_poly.type
_entity_poly.pdbx_seq_one_letter_code
_entity_poly.pdbx_strand_id
1 'polypeptide(L)'
;MSYYIASYDTEAIYPWWKLGGKPYSAKLYQDSVSYEGKALKECLKGINAVAEVHKEHNAPATYFVVARLVESAGADLCKILDDPSFDIQCHSYTHANLVELSDDKKALQKEIVDSKKLIEDVFGREVIG
;
A
#
# COMPACT_ATOMS: atom_id res chain seq x y z
N MET A 1 3.75 1.95 -28.68
CA MET A 1 3.28 0.72 -28.02
C MET A 1 2.91 1.09 -26.60
N SER A 2 1.67 0.88 -26.20
CA SER A 2 1.26 0.98 -24.80
C SER A 2 1.65 -0.32 -24.10
N TYR A 3 2.58 -0.26 -23.17
CA TYR A 3 2.86 -1.39 -22.28
C TYR A 3 1.89 -1.29 -21.11
N TYR A 4 1.13 -2.36 -20.86
CA TYR A 4 0.38 -2.49 -19.62
C TYR A 4 1.38 -2.86 -18.52
N ILE A 5 1.54 -1.99 -17.54
CA ILE A 5 2.34 -2.26 -16.34
C ILE A 5 1.36 -2.71 -15.26
N ALA A 6 1.68 -3.81 -14.58
CA ALA A 6 0.87 -4.25 -13.46
C ALA A 6 1.01 -3.27 -12.30
N SER A 7 -0.11 -2.88 -11.70
CA SER A 7 -0.15 -1.99 -10.55
C SER A 7 -0.88 -2.66 -9.39
N TYR A 8 -0.31 -2.53 -8.18
CA TYR A 8 -0.81 -3.21 -6.99
C TYR A 8 -1.06 -2.23 -5.86
N ASP A 9 -2.30 -2.22 -5.38
CA ASP A 9 -2.65 -1.57 -4.13
C ASP A 9 -2.10 -2.41 -2.97
N THR A 10 -1.05 -1.89 -2.34
CA THR A 10 -0.31 -2.54 -1.28
C THR A 10 -0.79 -1.97 0.06
N GLU A 11 -1.96 -2.43 0.44
CA GLU A 11 -2.70 -1.96 1.61
C GLU A 11 -2.78 -3.00 2.74
N ALA A 12 -3.49 -2.62 3.81
CA ALA A 12 -3.73 -3.49 4.94
C ALA A 12 -4.55 -4.73 4.58
N ILE A 13 -4.49 -5.74 5.45
CA ILE A 13 -5.26 -6.95 5.22
C ILE A 13 -6.73 -6.71 5.52
N TYR A 14 -7.46 -6.58 4.43
CA TYR A 14 -8.91 -6.60 4.35
C TYR A 14 -9.33 -7.98 3.83
N PRO A 15 -9.64 -8.96 4.70
CA PRO A 15 -10.09 -10.27 4.25
C PRO A 15 -11.56 -10.15 3.85
N TRP A 16 -11.83 -9.48 2.73
CA TRP A 16 -13.17 -9.14 2.27
C TRP A 16 -14.08 -10.36 2.13
N TRP A 17 -13.51 -11.51 1.78
CA TRP A 17 -14.19 -12.80 1.74
C TRP A 17 -14.70 -13.28 3.12
N LYS A 18 -14.17 -12.76 4.24
CA LYS A 18 -14.68 -13.01 5.60
C LYS A 18 -15.83 -12.07 5.98
N LEU A 19 -16.06 -11.00 5.23
CA LEU A 19 -17.10 -10.00 5.52
C LEU A 19 -18.48 -10.38 4.97
N GLY A 20 -18.55 -11.46 4.18
CA GLY A 20 -19.79 -11.98 3.61
C GLY A 20 -20.42 -10.99 2.61
N GLY A 21 -21.75 -10.94 2.58
CA GLY A 21 -22.51 -10.04 1.69
C GLY A 21 -22.71 -8.62 2.23
N LYS A 22 -21.94 -8.19 3.24
CA LYS A 22 -22.06 -6.83 3.78
C LYS A 22 -21.59 -5.83 2.74
N PRO A 23 -22.36 -4.78 2.43
CA PRO A 23 -21.90 -3.73 1.53
C PRO A 23 -20.69 -3.02 2.15
N TYR A 24 -19.77 -2.60 1.29
CA TYR A 24 -18.61 -1.82 1.71
C TYR A 24 -19.03 -0.53 2.42
N SER A 25 -18.29 -0.16 3.47
CA SER A 25 -18.31 1.18 4.06
C SER A 25 -16.91 1.49 4.60
N ALA A 26 -16.53 2.76 4.65
CA ALA A 26 -15.24 3.18 5.21
C ALA A 26 -15.04 2.64 6.64
N LYS A 27 -16.11 2.64 7.45
CA LYS A 27 -16.09 2.05 8.80
C LYS A 27 -15.82 0.55 8.78
N LEU A 28 -16.51 -0.21 7.92
CA LEU A 28 -16.30 -1.66 7.80
C LEU A 28 -14.85 -1.98 7.41
N TYR A 29 -14.28 -1.19 6.50
CA TYR A 29 -12.87 -1.31 6.12
C TYR A 29 -11.95 -1.06 7.33
N GLN A 30 -12.11 0.06 8.02
CA GLN A 30 -11.30 0.38 9.20
C GLN A 30 -11.39 -0.66 10.31
N ASP A 31 -12.58 -1.23 10.53
CA ASP A 31 -12.84 -2.25 11.54
C ASP A 31 -12.24 -3.62 11.18
N SER A 32 -11.90 -3.86 9.92
CA SER A 32 -11.44 -5.17 9.42
C SER A 32 -9.97 -5.20 8.99
N VAL A 33 -9.37 -4.02 8.85
CA VAL A 33 -7.96 -3.84 8.52
C VAL A 33 -7.07 -4.14 9.73
N SER A 34 -5.98 -4.87 9.49
CA SER A 34 -4.92 -5.09 10.50
C SER A 34 -3.52 -4.94 9.87
N TYR A 35 -2.63 -4.27 10.62
CA TYR A 35 -1.23 -4.08 10.27
C TYR A 35 -0.29 -4.81 11.24
N GLU A 36 -0.80 -5.81 11.97
CA GLU A 36 -0.04 -6.47 13.04
C GLU A 36 -0.17 -8.01 12.98
N GLY A 37 0.69 -8.68 13.75
CA GLY A 37 0.56 -10.10 14.07
C GLY A 37 0.53 -11.02 12.85
N LYS A 38 -0.41 -11.98 12.86
CA LYS A 38 -0.56 -12.97 11.78
C LYS A 38 -0.96 -12.31 10.47
N ALA A 39 -1.82 -11.30 10.52
CA ALA A 39 -2.25 -10.58 9.35
C ALA A 39 -1.00 -10.01 8.66
N LEU A 40 -0.27 -9.08 9.29
CA LEU A 40 0.89 -8.45 8.65
C LEU A 40 1.84 -9.44 7.95
N LYS A 41 2.13 -10.58 8.59
CA LYS A 41 2.97 -11.65 8.02
C LYS A 41 2.39 -12.26 6.74
N GLU A 42 1.08 -12.45 6.66
CA GLU A 42 0.40 -12.94 5.45
C GLU A 42 0.46 -11.88 4.33
N CYS A 43 0.34 -10.59 4.66
CA CYS A 43 0.46 -9.49 3.68
C CYS A 43 1.85 -9.50 3.05
N LEU A 44 2.90 -9.46 3.88
CA LEU A 44 4.28 -9.45 3.42
C LEU A 44 4.62 -10.69 2.57
N LYS A 45 4.07 -11.86 2.91
CA LYS A 45 4.21 -13.06 2.07
C LYS A 45 3.54 -12.91 0.71
N GLY A 46 2.35 -12.31 0.66
CA GLY A 46 1.65 -12.02 -0.59
C GLY A 46 2.44 -11.05 -1.47
N ILE A 47 2.88 -9.92 -0.90
CA ILE A 47 3.72 -8.93 -1.58
C ILE A 47 4.99 -9.59 -2.13
N ASN A 48 5.67 -10.39 -1.31
CA ASN A 48 6.87 -11.10 -1.72
C ASN A 48 6.58 -12.10 -2.86
N ALA A 49 5.50 -12.87 -2.78
CA ALA A 49 5.16 -13.81 -3.84
C ALA A 49 4.90 -13.11 -5.19
N VAL A 50 4.23 -11.96 -5.19
CA VAL A 50 4.02 -11.16 -6.40
C VAL A 50 5.34 -10.59 -6.91
N ALA A 51 6.17 -10.03 -6.03
CA ALA A 51 7.49 -9.49 -6.39
C ALA A 51 8.39 -10.55 -7.04
N GLU A 52 8.44 -11.77 -6.48
CA GLU A 52 9.26 -12.84 -7.05
C GLU A 52 8.80 -13.24 -8.46
N VAL A 53 7.49 -13.33 -8.72
CA VAL A 53 6.97 -13.59 -10.07
C VAL A 53 7.41 -12.51 -11.05
N HIS A 54 7.36 -11.24 -10.66
CA HIS A 54 7.80 -10.16 -11.53
C HIS A 54 9.31 -10.23 -11.83
N LYS A 55 10.14 -10.52 -10.83
CA LYS A 55 11.58 -10.71 -10.99
C LYS A 55 11.91 -11.88 -11.92
N GLU A 56 11.25 -13.02 -11.73
CA GLU A 56 11.42 -14.22 -12.57
C GLU A 56 11.11 -13.95 -14.05
N HIS A 57 10.13 -13.08 -14.31
CA HIS A 57 9.69 -12.74 -15.66
C HIS A 57 10.31 -11.45 -16.22
N ASN A 58 11.18 -10.77 -15.48
CA ASN A 58 11.70 -9.42 -15.81
C ASN A 58 10.57 -8.43 -16.18
N ALA A 59 9.45 -8.53 -15.46
CA ALA A 59 8.27 -7.72 -15.72
C ALA A 59 8.21 -6.56 -14.71
N PRO A 60 8.15 -5.29 -15.16
CA PRO A 60 8.05 -4.17 -14.23
C PRO A 60 6.68 -4.13 -13.55
N ALA A 61 6.64 -3.54 -12.35
CA ALA A 61 5.42 -3.35 -11.58
C ALA A 61 5.45 -2.02 -10.80
N THR A 62 4.26 -1.45 -10.58
CA THR A 62 4.07 -0.32 -9.68
C THR A 62 3.34 -0.79 -8.42
N TYR A 63 3.86 -0.43 -7.25
CA TYR A 63 3.25 -0.72 -5.95
C TYR A 63 2.80 0.59 -5.32
N PHE A 64 1.49 0.75 -5.16
CA PHE A 64 0.88 1.85 -4.42
C PHE A 64 0.83 1.46 -2.94
N VAL A 65 1.72 2.02 -2.12
CA VAL A 65 1.90 1.59 -0.73
C VAL A 65 1.17 2.52 0.23
N VAL A 66 0.37 1.94 1.12
CA VAL A 66 -0.27 2.67 2.21
C VAL A 66 0.76 2.97 3.31
N ALA A 67 0.93 4.24 3.69
CA ALA A 67 2.00 4.65 4.58
C ALA A 67 1.92 4.01 5.99
N ARG A 68 0.72 3.69 6.49
CA ARG A 68 0.55 2.94 7.74
C ARG A 68 1.13 1.51 7.69
N LEU A 69 1.16 0.87 6.51
CA LEU A 69 1.87 -0.39 6.33
C LEU A 69 3.37 -0.19 6.45
N VAL A 70 3.89 0.93 5.92
CA VAL A 70 5.31 1.29 5.99
C VAL A 70 5.75 1.54 7.44
N GLU A 71 4.93 2.20 8.27
CA GLU A 71 5.23 2.34 9.71
C GLU A 71 5.39 0.96 10.40
N SER A 72 4.61 -0.02 9.97
CA SER A 72 4.55 -1.34 10.60
C SER A 72 5.63 -2.30 10.07
N ALA A 73 6.05 -2.14 8.80
CA ALA A 73 6.88 -3.12 8.11
C ALA A 73 7.87 -2.53 7.09
N GLY A 74 8.25 -1.25 7.21
CA GLY A 74 9.09 -0.56 6.23
C GLY A 74 10.37 -1.30 5.88
N ALA A 75 11.09 -1.83 6.88
CA ALA A 75 12.33 -2.58 6.64
C ALA A 75 12.10 -3.87 5.84
N ASP A 76 10.98 -4.57 6.04
CA ASP A 76 10.67 -5.78 5.29
C ASP A 76 10.15 -5.45 3.89
N LEU A 77 9.35 -4.39 3.75
CA LEU A 77 8.94 -3.88 2.44
C LEU A 77 10.14 -3.47 1.59
N CYS A 78 11.12 -2.76 2.15
CA CYS A 78 12.34 -2.41 1.42
C CYS A 78 13.08 -3.68 0.96
N LYS A 79 13.25 -4.68 1.81
CA LYS A 79 13.89 -5.95 1.39
C LYS A 79 13.17 -6.63 0.21
N ILE A 80 11.85 -6.54 0.16
CA ILE A 80 11.03 -7.19 -0.88
C ILE A 80 11.03 -6.38 -2.17
N LEU A 81 10.89 -5.05 -2.05
CA LEU A 81 10.54 -4.14 -3.14
C LEU A 81 11.68 -3.22 -3.60
N ASP A 82 12.86 -3.33 -3.01
CA ASP A 82 14.09 -2.65 -3.48
C ASP A 82 14.64 -3.36 -4.72
N ASP A 83 13.93 -3.20 -5.84
CA ASP A 83 14.30 -3.69 -7.16
C ASP A 83 14.14 -2.54 -8.19
N PRO A 84 15.10 -2.33 -9.10
CA PRO A 84 15.01 -1.29 -10.13
C PRO A 84 13.84 -1.43 -11.10
N SER A 85 13.28 -2.64 -11.24
CA SER A 85 12.08 -2.88 -12.07
C SER A 85 10.78 -2.51 -11.37
N PHE A 86 10.84 -2.19 -10.07
CA PHE A 86 9.68 -1.80 -9.28
C PHE A 86 9.63 -0.31 -9.02
N ASP A 87 8.45 0.23 -9.29
CA ASP A 87 8.07 1.59 -9.02
C ASP A 87 7.23 1.65 -7.74
N ILE A 88 7.52 2.59 -6.84
CA ILE A 88 6.85 2.72 -5.53
C ILE A 88 6.13 4.04 -5.48
N GLN A 89 4.83 4.00 -5.23
CA GLN A 89 3.96 5.16 -5.25
C GLN A 89 3.11 5.28 -3.97
N CYS A 90 2.55 6.46 -3.72
CA CYS A 90 1.81 6.72 -2.49
C CYS A 90 0.36 6.27 -2.62
N HIS A 91 -0.12 5.48 -1.65
CA HIS A 91 -1.53 5.10 -1.57
C HIS A 91 -2.22 5.67 -0.33
N SER A 92 -1.93 6.93 -0.03
CA SER A 92 -2.34 7.64 1.19
C SER A 92 -1.81 7.03 2.49
N TYR A 93 -2.27 7.54 3.64
CA TYR A 93 -1.81 7.07 4.95
C TYR A 93 -2.64 5.89 5.46
N THR A 94 -3.97 5.96 5.39
CA THR A 94 -4.87 4.88 5.85
C THR A 94 -5.83 4.34 4.80
N HIS A 95 -5.68 4.76 3.54
CA HIS A 95 -6.64 4.44 2.47
C HIS A 95 -8.04 5.02 2.76
N ALA A 96 -8.08 6.27 3.21
CA ALA A 96 -9.32 6.97 3.53
C ALA A 96 -10.02 7.53 2.29
N ASN A 97 -11.34 7.71 2.36
CA ASN A 97 -12.08 8.44 1.34
C ASN A 97 -11.75 9.95 1.46
N LEU A 98 -10.89 10.45 0.59
CA LEU A 98 -10.43 11.85 0.62
C LEU A 98 -11.54 12.87 0.39
N VAL A 99 -12.63 12.50 -0.30
CA VAL A 99 -13.79 13.39 -0.49
C VAL A 99 -14.49 13.66 0.83
N GLU A 100 -14.63 12.62 1.67
CA GLU A 100 -15.21 12.74 3.01
C GLU A 100 -14.32 13.52 3.98
N LEU A 101 -13.01 13.56 3.72
CA LEU A 101 -12.04 14.32 4.51
C LEU A 101 -11.81 15.75 3.99
N SER A 102 -12.52 16.17 2.95
CA SER A 102 -12.22 17.43 2.23
C SER A 102 -12.21 18.69 3.12
N ASP A 103 -13.04 18.72 4.17
CA ASP A 103 -13.13 19.83 5.11
C ASP A 103 -12.08 19.76 6.24
N ASP A 104 -11.45 18.60 6.46
CA ASP A 104 -10.39 18.42 7.46
C ASP A 104 -9.00 18.52 6.82
N LYS A 105 -8.48 19.75 6.78
CA LYS A 105 -7.15 20.03 6.24
C LYS A 105 -6.02 19.25 6.92
N LYS A 106 -6.15 18.94 8.23
CA LYS A 106 -5.09 18.19 8.94
C LYS A 106 -5.13 16.72 8.55
N ALA A 107 -6.32 16.15 8.43
CA ALA A 107 -6.48 14.79 7.92
C ALA A 107 -5.95 14.67 6.48
N LEU A 108 -6.29 15.62 5.60
CA LEU A 108 -5.76 15.65 4.23
C LEU A 108 -4.23 15.78 4.18
N GLN A 109 -3.66 16.66 4.99
CA GLN A 109 -2.20 16.81 5.09
C GLN A 109 -1.54 15.48 5.46
N LYS A 110 -2.09 14.78 6.46
CA LYS A 110 -1.59 13.48 6.90
C LYS A 110 -1.73 12.41 5.82
N GLU A 111 -2.91 12.34 5.19
CA GLU A 111 -3.23 11.33 4.19
C GLU A 111 -2.47 11.52 2.88
N ILE A 112 -2.10 12.75 2.50
CA ILE A 112 -1.49 13.03 1.18
C ILE A 112 0.00 13.37 1.29
N VAL A 113 0.35 14.35 2.11
CA VAL A 113 1.69 14.93 2.10
C VAL A 113 2.62 14.20 3.05
N ASP A 114 2.16 13.94 4.27
CA ASP A 114 2.99 13.28 5.28
C ASP A 114 3.19 11.79 4.95
N SER A 115 2.18 11.16 4.34
CA SER A 115 2.25 9.78 3.81
C SER A 115 3.30 9.63 2.71
N LYS A 116 3.26 10.50 1.69
CA LYS A 116 4.26 10.57 0.63
C LYS A 116 5.66 10.66 1.23
N LYS A 117 5.87 11.65 2.11
CA LYS A 117 7.16 11.88 2.74
C LYS A 117 7.66 10.65 3.50
N LEU A 118 6.80 9.99 4.28
CA LEU A 118 7.19 8.78 5.01
C LEU A 118 7.66 7.67 4.08
N ILE A 119 6.98 7.47 2.95
CA ILE A 119 7.36 6.46 1.95
C ILE A 119 8.72 6.83 1.33
N GLU A 120 8.90 8.10 0.93
CA GLU A 120 10.17 8.58 0.38
C GLU A 120 11.32 8.41 1.37
N ASP A 121 11.11 8.77 2.64
CA ASP A 121 12.11 8.65 3.71
C ASP A 121 12.52 7.18 3.95
N VAL A 122 11.60 6.22 3.80
CA VAL A 122 11.86 4.80 4.04
C VAL A 122 12.48 4.10 2.83
N PHE A 123 12.01 4.40 1.63
CA PHE A 123 12.52 3.78 0.40
C PHE A 123 13.72 4.53 -0.21
N GLY A 124 14.00 5.76 0.22
CA GLY A 124 15.12 6.56 -0.27
C GLY A 124 14.97 7.02 -1.72
N ARG A 125 13.74 7.06 -2.26
CA ARG A 125 13.44 7.47 -3.64
C ARG A 125 12.20 8.35 -3.68
N GLU A 126 12.15 9.25 -4.66
CA GLU A 126 11.02 10.15 -4.89
C GLU A 126 9.78 9.37 -5.31
N VAL A 127 8.64 9.80 -4.79
CA VAL A 127 7.30 9.29 -5.12
C VAL A 127 6.58 10.38 -5.93
N ILE A 128 6.08 10.04 -7.12
CA ILE A 128 5.49 11.02 -8.05
C ILE A 128 4.01 10.75 -8.37
N GLY A 129 3.48 9.61 -7.91
CA GLY A 129 2.11 9.14 -8.09
C GLY A 129 1.40 8.82 -6.79
#